data_AF-A0A1B8P068-F1
#
_entry.id   AF-A0A1B8P068-F1
#
_cell.length_a   1.000
_cell.length_b   1.000
_cell.length_c   1.000
_cell.angle_alpha   90.00
_cell.angle_beta   90.00
_cell.angle_gamma   90.00
#
_symmetry.space_group_name_H-M   'P 1'
#
loop_
_entity.id
_entity.type
_entity.pdbx_description
1 polymer ?
#
loop_
_entity_poly.entity_id
_entity_poly.type
_entity_poly.pdbx_seq_one_letter_code
_entity_poly.pdbx_strand_id
1 'polypeptide(L)'
;MGARVAQSDEFSTRAAQLAQAGKGSFTVEVQQAITEADGSAGATVEPTRVPGVVTPPERRLFIRDLLNFGRTQSNAVEYVRETGFTNSADVVSENPSAGKPESDITFEMDSENVATIAHWIQASRQVLSDAGMLQSYIDGRLRYGLKLKEETQLLKGSGVGLNINGLFTQASQYANPGVDVTEDTKIDRLRIAMLQVQLAEYAADGLVLNPIDWTSIELTKDSQGRYIWAIPMPSMGRPCGACRWPPSLWLRTSS
;
A
#
# COMPACT_ATOMS: atom_id res chain seq x y z
N MET A 1 -45.43 -8.52 -36.98
CA MET A 1 -46.59 -8.39 -36.07
C MET A 1 -47.90 -8.26 -36.84
N GLY A 2 -48.12 -7.19 -37.63
CA GLY A 2 -49.40 -6.94 -38.32
C GLY A 2 -49.92 -8.06 -39.22
N ALA A 3 -49.05 -8.76 -39.96
CA ALA A 3 -49.48 -9.89 -40.82
C ALA A 3 -49.89 -11.15 -40.04
N ARG A 4 -49.38 -11.36 -38.82
CA ARG A 4 -49.76 -12.51 -37.97
C ARG A 4 -51.10 -12.31 -37.27
N VAL A 5 -51.49 -11.06 -37.01
CA VAL A 5 -52.80 -10.73 -36.43
C VAL A 5 -53.91 -10.89 -37.46
N ALA A 6 -53.64 -10.61 -38.75
CA ALA A 6 -54.63 -10.77 -39.81
C ALA A 6 -54.93 -12.23 -40.18
N GLN A 7 -54.08 -13.18 -39.78
CA GLN A 7 -54.17 -14.61 -40.13
C GLN A 7 -54.67 -15.49 -38.98
N SER A 8 -54.92 -14.96 -37.78
CA SER A 8 -55.47 -15.77 -36.69
C SER A 8 -56.98 -15.96 -36.86
N ASP A 9 -57.46 -17.19 -36.67
CA ASP A 9 -58.88 -17.54 -36.83
C ASP A 9 -59.79 -16.77 -35.84
N GLU A 10 -59.24 -16.34 -34.70
CA GLU A 10 -59.93 -15.45 -33.75
C GLU A 10 -60.13 -14.03 -34.30
N PHE A 11 -59.26 -13.54 -35.19
CA PHE A 11 -59.41 -12.21 -35.78
C PHE A 11 -60.52 -12.20 -36.84
N SER A 12 -60.66 -13.26 -37.65
CA SER A 12 -61.67 -13.33 -38.71
C SER A 12 -63.09 -13.49 -38.17
N THR A 13 -63.29 -14.28 -37.11
CA THR A 13 -64.60 -14.45 -36.45
C THR A 13 -65.04 -13.20 -35.68
N ARG A 14 -64.10 -12.47 -35.07
CA ARG A 14 -64.40 -11.23 -34.32
C ARG A 14 -64.42 -9.97 -35.17
N ALA A 15 -63.75 -9.95 -36.33
CA ALA A 15 -63.89 -8.87 -37.32
C ALA A 15 -65.33 -8.78 -37.85
N ALA A 16 -66.00 -9.93 -38.03
CA ALA A 16 -67.42 -9.98 -38.38
C ALA A 16 -68.32 -9.39 -37.28
N GLN A 17 -67.97 -9.57 -36.00
CA GLN A 17 -68.69 -8.97 -34.87
C GLN A 17 -68.37 -7.47 -34.67
N LEU A 18 -67.16 -7.03 -34.99
CA LEU A 18 -66.72 -5.63 -34.91
C LEU A 18 -67.30 -4.73 -36.01
N ALA A 19 -67.70 -5.30 -37.14
CA ALA A 19 -68.44 -4.59 -38.17
C ALA A 19 -69.85 -4.14 -37.71
N GLN A 20 -70.42 -4.76 -36.67
CA GLN A 20 -71.71 -4.38 -36.08
C GLN A 20 -71.62 -3.50 -34.82
N ALA A 21 -70.51 -3.55 -34.07
CA ALA A 21 -70.32 -2.75 -32.87
C ALA A 21 -68.91 -2.13 -32.89
N GLY A 22 -68.83 -0.87 -33.30
CA GLY A 22 -67.62 -0.21 -33.82
C GLY A 22 -66.45 0.06 -32.88
N LYS A 23 -66.23 -0.71 -31.79
CA LYS A 23 -64.98 -0.68 -31.00
C LYS A 23 -64.70 -2.04 -30.35
N GLY A 24 -63.48 -2.53 -30.51
CA GLY A 24 -62.97 -3.71 -29.82
C GLY A 24 -61.45 -3.73 -29.78
N SER A 25 -60.90 -4.11 -28.64
CA SER A 25 -59.48 -4.35 -28.44
C SER A 25 -59.17 -5.82 -28.69
N PHE A 26 -58.10 -6.11 -29.44
CA PHE A 26 -57.53 -7.44 -29.50
C PHE A 26 -56.32 -7.50 -28.57
N THR A 27 -56.17 -8.60 -27.84
CA THR A 27 -54.96 -8.89 -27.07
C THR A 27 -54.30 -10.07 -27.75
N VAL A 28 -53.14 -9.84 -28.39
CA VAL A 28 -52.29 -10.93 -28.88
C VAL A 28 -51.36 -11.29 -27.75
N GLU A 29 -51.53 -12.49 -27.18
CA GLU A 29 -50.53 -13.02 -26.26
C GLU A 29 -49.27 -13.38 -27.05
N VAL A 30 -48.14 -12.77 -26.68
CA VAL A 30 -46.83 -13.11 -27.23
C VAL A 30 -46.41 -14.44 -26.61
N GLN A 31 -46.87 -15.55 -27.19
CA GLN A 31 -46.32 -16.85 -26.86
C GLN A 31 -44.93 -16.96 -27.51
N GLN A 32 -43.89 -17.02 -26.66
CA GLN A 32 -42.46 -17.10 -27.01
C GLN A 32 -41.81 -15.76 -27.39
N ALA A 33 -41.68 -14.86 -26.41
CA ALA A 33 -40.67 -13.82 -26.48
C ALA A 33 -39.28 -14.47 -26.39
N ILE A 34 -38.35 -14.09 -27.26
CA ILE A 34 -36.95 -14.51 -27.15
C ILE A 34 -36.36 -13.78 -25.95
N THR A 35 -36.28 -14.46 -24.82
CA THR A 35 -35.81 -13.91 -23.53
C THR A 35 -34.48 -14.53 -23.12
N GLU A 36 -33.82 -13.96 -22.11
CA GLU A 36 -32.58 -14.50 -21.52
C GLU A 36 -32.77 -15.81 -20.76
N ALA A 37 -34.00 -16.31 -20.65
CA ALA A 37 -34.32 -17.57 -19.96
C ALA A 37 -33.71 -18.80 -20.66
N ASP A 38 -33.29 -19.77 -19.84
CA ASP A 38 -32.76 -21.06 -20.29
C ASP A 38 -33.79 -21.80 -21.14
N GLY A 39 -33.46 -21.99 -22.43
CA GLY A 39 -34.36 -22.54 -23.46
C GLY A 39 -34.65 -21.58 -24.63
N SER A 40 -34.18 -20.32 -24.56
CA SER A 40 -34.26 -19.34 -25.65
C SER A 40 -32.86 -18.75 -25.98
N ALA A 41 -32.71 -17.43 -26.20
CA ALA A 41 -31.42 -16.80 -26.52
C ALA A 41 -30.39 -16.82 -25.39
N GLY A 42 -30.75 -17.21 -24.17
CA GLY A 42 -29.81 -17.39 -23.06
C GLY A 42 -28.66 -18.37 -23.39
N ALA A 43 -28.93 -19.41 -24.20
CA ALA A 43 -27.90 -20.36 -24.65
C ALA A 43 -26.90 -19.76 -25.66
N THR A 44 -27.25 -18.65 -26.31
CA THR A 44 -26.34 -17.89 -27.19
C THR A 44 -25.54 -16.80 -26.47
N VAL A 45 -25.90 -16.49 -25.22
CA VAL A 45 -25.17 -15.51 -24.41
C VAL A 45 -24.02 -16.23 -23.71
N GLU A 46 -22.86 -16.27 -24.37
CA GLU A 46 -21.64 -16.73 -23.71
C GLU A 46 -21.21 -15.71 -22.65
N PRO A 47 -20.98 -16.14 -21.39
CA PRO A 47 -20.43 -15.24 -20.38
C PRO A 47 -19.05 -14.78 -20.84
N THR A 48 -18.89 -13.47 -21.04
CA THR A 48 -17.60 -12.90 -21.41
C THR A 48 -16.62 -13.12 -20.27
N ARG A 49 -15.64 -14.00 -20.48
CA ARG A 49 -14.54 -14.21 -19.53
C ARG A 49 -13.61 -13.01 -19.62
N VAL A 50 -13.57 -12.20 -18.57
CA VAL A 50 -12.60 -11.10 -18.49
C VAL A 50 -11.19 -11.69 -18.58
N PRO A 51 -10.39 -11.31 -19.60
CA PRO A 51 -9.04 -11.81 -19.73
C PRO A 51 -8.18 -11.22 -18.61
N GLY A 52 -7.57 -12.11 -17.82
CA GLY A 52 -6.61 -11.74 -16.77
C GLY A 52 -6.90 -12.34 -15.41
N VAL A 53 -5.95 -12.15 -14.51
CA VAL A 53 -6.09 -12.48 -13.09
C VAL A 53 -6.30 -11.18 -12.33
N VAL A 54 -7.37 -11.10 -11.56
CA VAL A 54 -7.60 -9.95 -10.66
C VAL A 54 -6.55 -9.99 -9.57
N THR A 55 -5.62 -9.04 -9.60
CA THR A 55 -4.60 -8.89 -8.56
C THR A 55 -5.25 -8.38 -7.28
N PRO A 56 -5.01 -9.02 -6.12
CA PRO A 56 -5.45 -8.45 -4.85
C PRO A 56 -4.62 -7.20 -4.56
N PRO A 57 -5.14 -6.28 -3.72
CA PRO A 57 -4.45 -5.05 -3.39
C PRO A 57 -3.11 -5.32 -2.70
N GLU A 58 -2.09 -4.56 -3.08
CA GLU A 58 -0.74 -4.64 -2.55
C GLU A 58 -0.53 -3.57 -1.46
N ARG A 59 0.16 -3.94 -0.38
CA ARG A 59 0.64 -2.95 0.60
C ARG A 59 1.67 -2.05 -0.07
N ARG A 60 1.57 -0.74 0.17
CA ARG A 60 2.60 0.22 -0.21
C ARG A 60 3.85 -0.01 0.65
N LEU A 61 5.00 -0.02 0.00
CA LEU A 61 6.31 -0.24 0.62
C LEU A 61 7.00 1.13 0.64
N PHE A 62 7.65 1.49 1.75
CA PHE A 62 8.18 2.84 1.97
C PHE A 62 9.63 2.84 2.47
N ILE A 63 10.08 1.76 3.13
CA ILE A 63 11.36 1.78 3.85
C ILE A 63 12.54 1.90 2.88
N ARG A 64 12.46 1.24 1.73
CA ARG A 64 13.52 1.33 0.71
C ARG A 64 13.63 2.74 0.12
N ASP A 65 12.52 3.46 0.00
CA ASP A 65 12.51 4.81 -0.57
C ASP A 65 13.03 5.87 0.42
N LEU A 66 13.09 5.54 1.72
CA LEU A 66 13.70 6.37 2.75
C LEU A 66 15.23 6.21 2.84
N LEU A 67 15.79 5.13 2.28
CA LEU A 67 17.21 4.84 2.36
C LEU A 67 17.92 5.23 1.06
N ASN A 68 19.11 5.78 1.19
CA ASN A 68 19.99 5.98 0.04
C ASN A 68 20.49 4.62 -0.46
N PHE A 69 20.37 4.37 -1.77
CA PHE A 69 20.80 3.12 -2.38
C PHE A 69 22.12 3.29 -3.14
N GLY A 70 23.00 2.30 -2.98
CA GLY A 70 24.23 2.14 -3.76
C GLY A 70 24.25 0.78 -4.47
N ARG A 71 25.20 0.60 -5.39
CA ARG A 71 25.48 -0.70 -6.01
C ARG A 71 26.89 -1.13 -5.65
N THR A 72 27.05 -2.37 -5.25
CA THR A 72 28.36 -2.99 -4.99
C THR A 72 28.50 -4.27 -5.84
N GLN A 73 29.74 -4.61 -6.19
CA GLN A 73 30.09 -5.88 -6.83
C GLN A 73 30.74 -6.86 -5.84
N SER A 74 31.06 -6.40 -4.62
CA SER A 74 31.67 -7.20 -3.57
C SER A 74 30.63 -7.97 -2.75
N ASN A 75 31.06 -9.03 -2.07
CA ASN A 75 30.25 -9.82 -1.15
C ASN A 75 30.03 -9.14 0.21
N ALA A 76 30.84 -8.14 0.55
CA ALA A 76 30.69 -7.30 1.74
C ALA A 76 31.12 -5.85 1.44
N VAL A 77 30.58 -4.91 2.20
CA VAL A 77 30.94 -3.50 2.16
C VAL A 77 31.50 -3.12 3.52
N GLU A 78 32.78 -2.78 3.55
CA GLU A 78 33.47 -2.27 4.74
C GLU A 78 33.45 -0.74 4.70
N TYR A 79 33.15 -0.13 5.84
CA TYR A 79 33.15 1.31 6.00
C TYR A 79 33.71 1.70 7.36
N VAL A 80 34.32 2.88 7.40
CA VAL A 80 34.85 3.46 8.64
C VAL A 80 33.76 4.31 9.27
N ARG A 81 33.39 4.00 10.52
CA ARG A 81 32.46 4.77 11.34
C ARG A 81 33.24 5.59 12.34
N GLU A 82 32.91 6.88 12.45
CA GLU A 82 33.38 7.72 13.56
C GLU A 82 32.56 7.37 14.81
N THR A 83 33.24 6.99 15.89
CA THR A 83 32.58 6.54 17.13
C THR A 83 32.60 7.60 18.23
N GLY A 84 33.52 8.56 18.15
CA GLY A 84 33.67 9.59 19.16
C GLY A 84 34.38 10.83 18.61
N PHE A 85 33.79 11.98 18.91
CA PHE A 85 34.38 13.29 18.68
C PHE A 85 34.43 14.07 19.99
N THR A 86 35.63 14.25 20.54
CA THR A 86 35.84 15.11 21.71
C THR A 86 36.31 16.46 21.22
N ASN A 87 35.36 17.40 21.07
CA ASN A 87 35.67 18.77 20.68
C ASN A 87 36.04 19.61 21.90
N SER A 88 37.34 19.89 22.05
CA SER A 88 37.84 20.77 23.12
C SER A 88 38.08 22.20 22.62
N ALA A 89 37.56 22.59 21.45
CA ALA A 89 37.80 23.91 20.89
C ALA A 89 37.30 25.02 21.82
N ASP A 90 38.20 25.91 22.22
CA ASP A 90 37.90 27.06 23.09
C ASP A 90 38.73 28.29 22.68
N VAL A 91 38.28 29.47 23.14
CA VAL A 91 38.96 30.74 22.88
C VAL A 91 40.19 30.84 23.76
N VAL A 92 41.36 30.67 23.16
CA VAL A 92 42.66 30.76 23.85
C VAL A 92 43.38 32.07 23.53
N SER A 93 44.00 32.66 24.57
CA SER A 93 44.91 33.79 24.44
C SER A 93 46.15 33.44 23.61
N GLU A 94 46.84 34.45 23.06
CA GLU A 94 47.98 34.29 22.15
C GLU A 94 49.10 33.37 22.68
N ASN A 95 49.33 33.33 24.01
CA ASN A 95 50.35 32.48 24.61
C ASN A 95 49.83 31.81 25.91
N PRO A 96 49.04 30.72 25.81
CA PRO A 96 48.45 30.07 26.96
C PRO A 96 49.48 29.19 27.70
N SER A 97 49.61 29.36 29.02
CA SER A 97 50.55 28.61 29.86
C SER A 97 50.27 27.10 29.93
N ALA A 98 49.07 26.65 29.54
CA ALA A 98 48.65 25.25 29.58
C ALA A 98 48.56 24.60 28.18
N GLY A 99 49.04 25.27 27.13
CA GLY A 99 48.87 24.83 25.74
C GLY A 99 47.47 25.13 25.19
N LYS A 100 47.27 24.86 23.90
CA LYS A 100 45.95 24.94 23.27
C LYS A 100 45.21 23.62 23.50
N PRO A 101 43.88 23.63 23.71
CA PRO A 101 43.10 22.41 23.86
C PRO A 101 43.26 21.48 22.65
N GLU A 102 43.43 20.19 22.91
CA GLU A 102 43.47 19.14 21.88
C GLU A 102 42.08 18.50 21.74
N SER A 103 41.66 18.29 20.49
CA SER A 103 40.43 17.57 20.17
C SER A 103 40.79 16.19 19.62
N ASP A 104 39.98 15.19 19.94
CA ASP A 104 40.24 13.78 19.57
C ASP A 104 39.10 13.20 18.73
N ILE A 105 39.44 12.34 17.78
CA ILE A 105 38.51 11.67 16.87
C ILE A 105 38.83 10.19 16.80
N THR A 106 37.87 9.33 17.12
CA THR A 106 38.03 7.87 17.08
C THR A 106 37.26 7.26 15.92
N PHE A 107 37.91 6.36 15.19
CA PHE A 107 37.35 5.63 14.05
C PHE A 107 37.33 4.13 14.32
N GLU A 108 36.24 3.47 13.92
CA GLU A 108 36.07 2.03 13.95
C GLU A 108 35.77 1.51 12.54
N MET A 109 36.30 0.35 12.17
CA MET A 109 35.94 -0.33 10.93
C MET A 109 34.73 -1.23 11.19
N ASP A 110 33.66 -1.00 10.43
CA ASP A 110 32.46 -1.85 10.44
C ASP A 110 32.28 -2.51 9.06
N SER A 111 31.64 -3.68 9.02
CA SER A 111 31.48 -4.48 7.81
C SER A 111 30.07 -5.02 7.71
N GLU A 112 29.42 -4.76 6.58
CA GLU A 112 28.07 -5.25 6.28
C GLU A 112 28.11 -6.24 5.10
N ASN A 113 27.60 -7.44 5.33
CA ASN A 113 27.60 -8.52 4.34
C ASN A 113 26.41 -8.41 3.39
N VAL A 114 26.60 -8.75 2.11
CA VAL A 114 25.52 -8.79 1.12
C VAL A 114 24.70 -10.07 1.28
N ALA A 115 23.41 -9.92 1.58
CA ALA A 115 22.46 -11.01 1.71
C ALA A 115 21.66 -11.28 0.42
N THR A 116 21.38 -12.55 0.13
CA THR A 116 20.55 -12.95 -1.02
C THR A 116 19.12 -13.27 -0.57
N ILE A 117 18.13 -12.58 -1.16
CA ILE A 117 16.70 -12.85 -0.94
C ILE A 117 16.14 -13.49 -2.22
N ALA A 118 15.62 -14.71 -2.10
CA ALA A 118 15.07 -15.45 -3.24
C ALA A 118 13.81 -16.23 -2.85
N HIS A 119 12.92 -16.40 -3.84
CA HIS A 119 11.78 -17.31 -3.80
C HIS A 119 11.44 -17.79 -5.21
N TRP A 120 10.72 -18.90 -5.33
CA TRP A 120 10.36 -19.47 -6.63
C TRP A 120 8.97 -20.12 -6.57
N ILE A 121 8.34 -20.24 -7.73
CA ILE A 121 7.07 -20.95 -7.93
C ILE A 121 7.24 -21.90 -9.11
N GLN A 122 6.71 -23.11 -8.98
CA GLN A 122 6.67 -24.09 -10.07
C GLN A 122 5.41 -23.89 -10.92
N ALA A 123 5.55 -23.90 -12.24
CA ALA A 123 4.42 -23.88 -13.18
C ALA A 123 4.71 -24.81 -14.37
N SER A 124 3.66 -25.41 -14.94
CA SER A 124 3.78 -26.24 -16.15
C SER A 124 4.03 -25.36 -17.38
N ARG A 125 4.94 -25.82 -18.27
CA ARG A 125 5.25 -25.13 -19.52
C ARG A 125 4.03 -24.95 -20.42
N GLN A 126 3.14 -25.94 -20.45
CA GLN A 126 1.90 -25.89 -21.24
C GLN A 126 0.95 -24.81 -20.70
N VAL A 127 0.80 -24.74 -19.38
CA VAL A 127 -0.05 -23.72 -18.74
C VAL A 127 0.50 -22.31 -18.99
N LEU A 128 1.82 -22.15 -19.03
CA LEU A 128 2.46 -20.87 -19.35
C LEU A 128 2.35 -20.51 -20.85
N SER A 129 2.38 -21.48 -21.77
CA SER A 129 2.18 -21.22 -23.20
C SER A 129 0.75 -20.83 -23.53
N ASP A 130 -0.20 -21.46 -22.85
CA ASP A 130 -1.62 -21.32 -23.18
C ASP A 130 -2.25 -20.08 -22.52
N ALA A 131 -1.65 -19.61 -21.43
CA ALA A 131 -2.11 -18.44 -20.68
C ALA A 131 -1.02 -17.37 -20.59
N GLY A 132 -0.81 -16.61 -21.67
CA GLY A 132 0.20 -15.53 -21.70
C GLY A 132 0.06 -14.49 -20.58
N MET A 133 -1.16 -14.18 -20.13
CA MET A 133 -1.38 -13.26 -18.99
C MET A 133 -0.97 -13.85 -17.63
N LEU A 134 -0.96 -15.18 -17.49
CA LEU A 134 -0.60 -15.84 -16.22
C LEU A 134 0.88 -15.64 -15.91
N GLN A 135 1.74 -15.65 -16.93
CA GLN A 135 3.16 -15.40 -16.76
C GLN A 135 3.42 -13.99 -16.20
N SER A 136 2.82 -12.94 -16.80
CA SER A 136 2.95 -11.57 -16.31
C SER A 136 2.41 -11.40 -14.89
N TYR A 137 1.34 -12.12 -14.54
CA TYR A 137 0.80 -12.12 -13.17
C TYR A 137 1.76 -12.75 -12.17
N ILE A 138 2.33 -13.91 -12.50
CA ILE A 138 3.32 -14.60 -11.65
C ILE A 138 4.54 -13.71 -11.45
N ASP A 139 5.07 -13.11 -12.51
CA ASP A 139 6.23 -12.22 -12.43
C ASP A 139 5.96 -10.99 -11.55
N GLY A 140 4.78 -10.37 -11.70
CA GLY A 140 4.36 -9.25 -10.84
C GLY A 140 4.27 -9.68 -9.36
N ARG A 141 3.64 -10.83 -9.10
CA ARG A 141 3.44 -11.34 -7.74
C ARG A 141 4.73 -11.77 -7.06
N LEU A 142 5.65 -12.38 -7.80
CA LEU A 142 6.97 -12.74 -7.30
C LEU A 142 7.77 -11.48 -6.96
N ARG A 143 7.82 -10.50 -7.87
CA ARG A 143 8.48 -9.21 -7.59
C ARG A 143 7.92 -8.52 -6.35
N TYR A 144 6.59 -8.51 -6.16
CA TYR A 144 5.98 -7.98 -4.95
C TYR A 144 6.41 -8.74 -3.69
N GLY A 145 6.38 -10.08 -3.74
CA GLY A 145 6.77 -10.92 -2.60
C GLY A 145 8.24 -10.73 -2.19
N LEU A 146 9.13 -10.53 -3.17
CA LEU A 146 10.54 -10.21 -2.92
C LEU A 146 10.65 -8.86 -2.20
N LYS A 147 10.01 -7.81 -2.71
CA LYS A 147 10.06 -6.47 -2.09
C LYS A 147 9.46 -6.45 -0.67
N LEU A 148 8.42 -7.24 -0.40
CA LEU A 148 7.83 -7.35 0.94
C LEU A 148 8.80 -8.00 1.94
N LYS A 149 9.52 -9.05 1.52
CA LYS A 149 10.53 -9.70 2.35
C LYS A 149 11.77 -8.82 2.54
N GLU A 150 12.19 -8.13 1.50
CA GLU A 150 13.24 -7.11 1.55
C GLU A 150 12.91 -6.03 2.59
N GLU A 151 11.72 -5.42 2.54
CA GLU A 151 11.31 -4.40 3.50
C GLU A 151 11.31 -4.92 4.96
N THR A 152 10.92 -6.18 5.16
CA THR A 152 10.94 -6.80 6.49
C THR A 152 12.37 -6.99 7.02
N GLN A 153 13.30 -7.39 6.15
CA GLN A 153 14.72 -7.55 6.48
C GLN A 153 15.39 -6.20 6.72
N LEU A 154 15.08 -5.18 5.93
CA LEU A 154 15.60 -3.83 6.14
C LEU A 154 15.13 -3.24 7.49
N LEU A 155 13.91 -3.52 7.92
CA LEU A 155 13.40 -2.99 9.19
C LEU A 155 13.84 -3.82 10.40
N LYS A 156 13.65 -5.14 10.36
CA LYS A 156 13.77 -6.05 11.51
C LYS A 156 14.73 -7.22 11.26
N GLY A 157 15.63 -7.10 10.29
CA GLY A 157 16.66 -8.09 10.05
C GLY A 157 17.51 -8.28 11.31
N SER A 158 17.81 -9.53 11.64
CA SER A 158 18.46 -9.87 12.91
C SER A 158 19.98 -9.64 12.90
N GLY A 159 20.59 -9.36 11.75
CA GLY A 159 22.04 -9.24 11.58
C GLY A 159 22.83 -10.53 11.83
N VAL A 160 22.17 -11.67 12.09
CA VAL A 160 22.81 -12.95 12.38
C VAL A 160 22.72 -13.88 11.17
N GLY A 161 23.86 -14.45 10.78
CA GLY A 161 23.97 -15.41 9.68
C GLY A 161 23.78 -14.74 8.32
N LEU A 162 22.77 -15.17 7.56
CA LEU A 162 22.44 -14.63 6.23
C LEU A 162 21.43 -13.48 6.26
N ASN A 163 20.97 -13.07 7.45
CA ASN A 163 20.01 -11.96 7.58
C ASN A 163 20.75 -10.62 7.54
N ILE A 164 20.09 -9.64 6.93
CA ILE A 164 20.57 -8.25 6.92
C ILE A 164 20.50 -7.70 8.35
N ASN A 165 21.42 -6.81 8.71
CA ASN A 165 21.32 -6.03 9.94
C ASN A 165 20.24 -4.95 9.75
N GLY A 166 19.11 -5.08 10.45
CA GLY A 166 17.97 -4.20 10.26
C GLY A 166 18.12 -2.86 10.98
N LEU A 167 17.37 -1.85 10.53
CA LEU A 167 17.34 -0.54 11.20
C LEU A 167 16.95 -0.65 12.68
N PHE A 168 16.08 -1.58 13.04
CA PHE A 168 15.64 -1.74 14.43
C PHE A 168 16.73 -2.27 15.37
N THR A 169 17.64 -3.13 14.89
CA THR A 169 18.73 -3.68 15.71
C THR A 169 19.87 -2.68 15.88
N GLN A 170 20.03 -1.76 14.94
CA GLN A 170 21.03 -0.68 14.97
C GLN A 170 20.50 0.60 15.65
N ALA A 171 19.19 0.77 15.77
CA ALA A 171 18.60 1.97 16.34
C ALA A 171 18.91 2.11 17.84
N SER A 172 19.22 3.34 18.25
CA SER A 172 19.29 3.69 19.66
C SER A 172 17.89 3.61 20.29
N GLN A 173 17.84 3.18 21.55
CA GLN A 173 16.57 3.12 22.27
C GLN A 173 16.03 4.54 22.47
N TYR A 174 14.70 4.69 22.36
CA TYR A 174 14.04 5.93 22.71
C TYR A 174 14.34 6.31 24.15
N ALA A 175 14.87 7.52 24.34
CA ALA A 175 15.11 8.11 25.64
C ALA A 175 14.66 9.57 25.62
N ASN A 176 13.88 9.98 26.62
CA ASN A 176 13.52 11.39 26.78
C ASN A 176 14.75 12.15 27.31
N PRO A 177 15.31 13.12 26.56
CA PRO A 177 16.53 13.84 26.94
C PRO A 177 16.30 14.92 28.01
N GLY A 178 15.11 14.97 28.63
CA GLY A 178 14.81 15.89 29.74
C GLY A 178 13.69 16.89 29.45
N VAL A 179 12.79 16.60 28.50
CA VAL A 179 11.62 17.44 28.23
C VAL A 179 10.49 17.00 29.16
N ASP A 180 10.01 17.92 30.01
CA ASP A 180 8.83 17.70 30.83
C ASP A 180 7.57 17.82 29.98
N VAL A 181 6.83 16.72 29.84
CA VAL A 181 5.53 16.69 29.15
C VAL A 181 4.45 16.32 30.15
N THR A 182 3.44 17.18 30.25
CA THR A 182 2.22 16.89 31.02
C THR A 182 1.24 16.16 30.10
N GLU A 183 0.71 15.01 30.52
CA GLU A 183 -0.20 14.16 29.72
C GLU A 183 0.39 13.72 28.36
N ASP A 184 1.48 12.94 28.41
CA ASP A 184 2.21 12.43 27.25
C ASP A 184 1.31 11.79 26.18
N THR A 185 1.14 12.48 25.05
CA THR A 185 0.44 11.96 23.88
C THR A 185 1.41 11.25 22.93
N LYS A 186 0.89 10.39 22.04
CA LYS A 186 1.72 9.75 21.00
C LYS A 186 2.43 10.77 20.09
N ILE A 187 1.86 11.96 19.91
CA ILE A 187 2.45 13.04 19.11
C ILE A 187 3.70 13.60 19.80
N ASP A 188 3.62 13.80 21.12
CA ASP A 188 4.74 14.32 21.91
C ASP A 188 5.92 13.37 21.88
N ARG A 189 5.69 12.06 21.99
CA ARG A 189 6.73 11.03 21.83
C ARG A 189 7.43 11.10 20.48
N LEU A 190 6.69 11.31 19.39
CA LEU A 190 7.29 11.44 18.06
C LEU A 190 8.14 12.72 17.96
N ARG A 191 7.69 13.81 18.57
CA ARG A 191 8.45 15.06 18.58
C ARG A 191 9.73 14.94 19.42
N ILE A 192 9.66 14.27 20.57
CA ILE A 192 10.82 14.00 21.42
C ILE A 192 11.80 13.06 20.69
N ALA A 193 11.30 12.05 19.98
CA ALA A 193 12.15 11.18 19.17
C ALA A 193 12.91 11.97 18.08
N MET A 194 12.25 12.93 17.40
CA MET A 194 12.95 13.82 16.46
C MET A 194 14.00 14.70 17.15
N LEU A 195 13.73 15.16 18.37
CA LEU A 195 14.68 15.94 19.15
C LEU A 195 15.89 15.09 19.58
N GLN A 196 15.70 13.83 19.94
CA GLN A 196 16.79 12.90 20.22
C GLN A 196 17.72 12.72 19.01
N VAL A 197 17.16 12.61 17.80
CA VAL A 197 17.95 12.55 16.56
C VAL A 197 18.72 13.85 16.32
N GLN A 198 18.07 14.99 16.57
CA GLN A 198 18.71 16.31 16.40
C GLN A 198 19.83 16.58 17.41
N LEU A 199 19.72 16.06 18.63
CA LEU A 199 20.80 16.11 19.63
C LEU A 199 21.99 15.22 19.26
N ALA A 200 21.77 14.21 18.42
CA ALA A 200 22.83 13.42 17.80
C ALA A 200 23.40 14.08 16.52
N GLU A 201 23.12 15.38 16.31
CA GLU A 201 23.57 16.19 15.16
C GLU A 201 23.04 15.75 13.78
N TYR A 202 22.06 14.85 13.74
CA TYR A 202 21.38 14.42 12.52
C TYR A 202 20.01 15.09 12.35
N ALA A 203 19.59 15.33 11.11
CA ALA A 203 18.21 15.70 10.80
C ALA A 203 17.36 14.43 10.58
N ALA A 204 16.15 14.40 11.13
CA ALA A 204 15.25 13.26 10.93
C ALA A 204 14.62 13.27 9.52
N ASP A 205 14.85 12.21 8.73
CA ASP A 205 14.31 12.08 7.36
C ASP A 205 12.81 11.71 7.33
N GLY A 206 12.36 10.86 8.26
CA GLY A 206 10.99 10.36 8.25
C GLY A 206 10.63 9.51 9.46
N LEU A 207 9.32 9.27 9.63
CA LEU A 207 8.76 8.44 10.69
C LEU A 207 8.10 7.20 10.08
N VAL A 208 8.47 6.01 10.59
CA VAL A 208 7.87 4.74 10.17
C VAL A 208 6.94 4.24 11.28
N LEU A 209 5.64 4.16 10.97
CA LEU A 209 4.60 3.82 11.94
C LEU A 209 3.71 2.69 11.42
N ASN A 210 3.09 1.96 12.35
CA ASN A 210 2.00 1.07 12.01
C ASN A 210 0.76 1.90 11.62
N PRO A 211 0.01 1.56 10.56
CA PRO A 211 -1.22 2.26 10.20
C PRO A 211 -2.24 2.39 11.34
N ILE A 212 -2.32 1.41 12.25
CA ILE A 212 -3.23 1.47 13.41
C ILE A 212 -2.80 2.58 14.37
N ASP A 213 -1.50 2.67 14.65
CA ASP A 213 -0.95 3.72 15.51
C ASP A 213 -1.09 5.10 14.86
N TRP A 214 -0.90 5.18 13.54
CA TRP A 214 -1.12 6.43 12.80
C TRP A 214 -2.57 6.91 12.91
N THR A 215 -3.55 6.03 12.70
CA THR A 215 -4.97 6.39 12.90
C THR A 215 -5.24 6.81 14.34
N SER A 216 -4.62 6.16 15.33
CA SER A 216 -4.78 6.56 16.73
C SER A 216 -4.25 7.98 17.01
N ILE A 217 -3.18 8.38 16.33
CA ILE A 217 -2.63 9.74 16.40
C ILE A 217 -3.59 10.74 15.76
N GLU A 218 -4.13 10.45 14.58
CA GLU A 218 -5.10 11.31 13.88
C GLU A 218 -6.40 11.50 14.68
N LEU A 219 -6.81 10.49 15.46
CA LEU A 219 -8.00 10.55 16.29
C LEU A 219 -7.79 11.25 17.64
N THR A 220 -6.60 11.78 17.92
CA THR A 220 -6.31 12.51 19.16
C THR A 220 -7.08 13.82 19.20
N LYS A 221 -7.80 14.04 20.31
CA LYS A 221 -8.65 15.22 20.53
C LYS A 221 -8.17 16.02 21.73
N ASP A 222 -8.46 17.31 21.71
CA ASP A 222 -8.32 18.17 22.90
C ASP A 222 -9.50 17.96 23.87
N SER A 223 -9.42 18.59 25.05
CA SER A 223 -10.48 18.55 26.07
C SER A 223 -11.81 19.17 25.64
N GLN A 224 -11.83 19.87 24.50
CA GLN A 224 -13.03 20.46 23.89
C GLN A 224 -13.58 19.57 22.75
N GLY A 225 -13.00 18.39 22.53
CA GLY A 225 -13.44 17.42 21.53
C GLY A 225 -13.01 17.77 20.09
N ARG A 226 -12.15 18.76 19.90
CA ARG A 226 -11.60 19.15 18.60
C ARG A 226 -10.41 18.26 18.27
N TYR A 227 -10.27 17.89 17.01
CA TYR A 227 -9.10 17.14 16.55
C TYR A 227 -7.87 18.04 16.56
N ILE A 228 -6.79 17.57 17.18
CA ILE A 228 -5.49 18.25 17.18
C ILE A 228 -4.86 18.16 15.79
N TRP A 229 -5.00 17.00 15.15
CA TRP A 229 -4.52 16.74 13.81
C TRP A 229 -5.53 15.86 13.07
N ALA A 230 -6.49 16.47 12.38
CA ALA A 230 -7.36 15.74 11.47
C ALA A 230 -7.35 16.39 10.09
N ILE A 231 -6.85 15.63 9.14
CA ILE A 231 -7.12 15.85 7.73
C ILE A 231 -7.77 14.55 7.24
N PRO A 232 -9.11 14.51 7.03
CA PRO A 232 -9.76 13.35 6.44
C PRO A 232 -9.43 13.31 4.93
N MET A 233 -8.15 13.14 4.61
CA MET A 233 -7.68 12.77 3.28
C MET A 233 -7.36 11.28 3.33
N PRO A 234 -7.68 10.50 2.28
CA PRO A 234 -7.20 9.13 2.17
C PRO A 234 -5.67 9.16 2.32
N SER A 235 -5.18 8.51 3.37
CA SER A 235 -3.80 8.59 3.85
C SER A 235 -2.76 8.58 2.72
N MET A 236 -2.08 9.72 2.57
CA MET A 236 -0.79 9.94 1.90
C MET A 236 -0.58 9.28 0.53
N GLY A 237 -1.09 9.90 -0.52
CA GLY A 237 -0.58 9.76 -1.89
C GLY A 237 -1.18 10.87 -2.75
N ARG A 238 -0.35 11.60 -3.51
CA ARG A 238 -0.69 12.76 -4.37
C ARG A 238 -2.14 12.75 -4.91
N PRO A 239 -2.80 13.91 -5.02
CA PRO A 239 -4.19 13.99 -5.50
C PRO A 239 -4.26 13.47 -6.93
N CYS A 240 -4.63 12.20 -7.10
CA CYS A 240 -5.12 11.72 -8.37
C CYS A 240 -6.59 12.15 -8.46
N GLY A 241 -6.90 12.94 -9.48
CA GLY A 241 -8.29 13.17 -9.87
C GLY A 241 -8.99 11.82 -10.02
N ALA A 242 -10.12 11.68 -9.32
CA ALA A 242 -10.93 10.46 -9.20
C ALA A 242 -10.27 9.30 -8.41
N CYS A 243 -10.31 9.39 -7.08
CA CYS A 243 -10.30 8.21 -6.21
C CYS A 243 -11.56 7.37 -6.48
N ARG A 244 -11.51 6.48 -7.48
CA ARG A 244 -12.48 5.40 -7.62
C ARG A 244 -12.07 4.29 -6.64
N TRP A 245 -12.77 4.23 -5.51
CA TRP A 245 -12.65 3.10 -4.57
C TRP A 245 -12.92 1.79 -5.32
N PRO A 246 -12.11 0.73 -5.13
CA PRO A 246 -12.42 -0.58 -5.68
C PRO A 246 -13.77 -1.07 -5.09
N PRO A 247 -14.67 -1.68 -5.90
CA PRO A 247 -16.02 -2.03 -5.46
C PRO A 247 -16.12 -3.05 -4.31
N SER A 248 -15.00 -3.66 -3.90
CA SER A 248 -14.97 -4.74 -2.89
C SER A 248 -14.76 -4.25 -1.46
N LEU A 249 -14.51 -2.96 -1.22
CA LEU A 249 -14.25 -2.40 0.11
C LEU A 249 -15.33 -1.38 0.52
N TRP A 250 -16.61 -1.78 0.42
CA TRP A 250 -17.69 -1.09 1.12
C TRP A 250 -17.70 -1.56 2.58
N LEU A 251 -16.93 -0.88 3.43
CA LEU A 251 -17.06 -1.06 4.88
C LEU A 251 -18.43 -0.51 5.31
N ARG A 252 -19.38 -1.43 5.55
CA ARG A 252 -20.64 -1.11 6.21
C ARG A 252 -20.33 -0.84 7.69
N THR A 253 -20.23 0.42 8.06
CA THR A 253 -20.27 0.82 9.48
C THR A 253 -21.64 0.44 10.02
N SER A 254 -21.75 -0.65 10.77
CA SER A 254 -22.92 -0.90 11.61
C SER A 254 -22.95 0.14 12.72
N SER A 255 -24.14 0.74 12.91
CA SER A 255 -24.51 1.66 13.99
C SER A 255 -24.05 1.21 15.37
#